data_AF-A0A6M9PG68-F1
#
_entry.id   AF-A0A6M9PG68-F1
#
_cell.length_a   1.000
_cell.length_b   1.000
_cell.length_c   1.000
_cell.angle_alpha   90.00
_cell.angle_beta   90.00
_cell.angle_gamma   90.00
#
_symmetry.space_group_name_H-M   'P 1'
#
loop_
_entity.id
_entity.type
_entity.pdbx_description
1 polymer ?
#
loop_
_entity_poly.entity_id
_entity_poly.type
_entity_poly.pdbx_seq_one_letter_code
_entity_poly.pdbx_strand_id
1 'polypeptide(L)'
;MTQNTEFSFASESNQPIRYMDRTRNYYLGLGYETPYVWAHYADVPFTPLRKPLNQSILGLVTTAVPFDASKGPQGPGAPYNAGAKFYEPYSQPIHQDADLRIAHVGIDRRNANMQDVNCWFPLIAAKEAVRSGRILKLADHFYGLPTNRSQRHTLDVDAPLILSKMLADQVDVAILIPNCPICHQSQSLLARFLEAAGIPTVVMGAAKDIVEYCGVPRFLFSDFPLGNAAALPNNPASQASNFELALRLLECAPAARTTVQSPLIWSSDAAWKLDYSNLAKLSSEEVARLRKEVETARETARELRLKSVGT
;
A
#
# COMPACT_ATOMS: atom_id res chain seq x y z
N MET A 1 18.88 13.71 -27.31
CA MET A 1 19.27 14.58 -26.20
C MET A 1 20.75 14.37 -25.96
N THR A 2 21.55 15.40 -26.22
CA THR A 2 22.99 15.40 -25.97
C THR A 2 23.23 15.30 -24.46
N GLN A 3 23.88 14.21 -24.02
CA GLN A 3 24.39 14.12 -22.65
C GLN A 3 25.46 15.19 -22.49
N ASN A 4 25.21 16.21 -21.67
CA ASN A 4 26.26 17.09 -21.20
C ASN A 4 27.21 16.26 -20.34
N THR A 5 28.35 15.90 -20.90
CA THR A 5 29.33 14.94 -20.35
C THR A 5 30.15 15.47 -19.17
N GLU A 6 29.92 16.69 -18.69
CA GLU A 6 30.63 17.25 -17.53
C GLU A 6 29.99 16.92 -16.18
N PHE A 7 28.71 16.55 -16.15
CA PHE A 7 27.98 16.29 -14.89
C PHE A 7 27.19 14.99 -14.94
N SER A 8 27.33 14.16 -13.91
CA SER A 8 26.59 12.91 -13.76
C SER A 8 25.20 13.14 -13.15
N PHE A 9 24.28 13.75 -13.92
CA PHE A 9 22.89 13.90 -13.51
C PHE A 9 22.10 12.60 -13.65
N ALA A 10 21.13 12.38 -12.76
CA ALA A 10 20.20 11.26 -12.88
C ALA A 10 19.28 11.45 -14.10
N SER A 11 18.97 10.36 -14.81
CA SER A 11 18.01 10.39 -15.92
C SER A 11 16.59 10.70 -15.44
N GLU A 12 15.74 11.23 -16.32
CA GLU A 12 14.31 11.45 -16.01
C GLU A 12 13.59 10.17 -15.54
N SER A 13 14.01 9.00 -16.04
CA SER A 13 13.48 7.70 -15.63
C SER A 13 13.73 7.37 -14.15
N ASN A 14 14.65 8.08 -13.47
CA ASN A 14 14.86 7.93 -12.03
C ASN A 14 13.75 8.55 -11.18
N GLN A 15 12.86 9.39 -11.74
CA GLN A 15 11.74 9.94 -10.97
C GLN A 15 10.80 8.82 -10.47
N PRO A 16 10.19 8.98 -9.28
CA PRO A 16 9.10 8.11 -8.83
C PRO A 16 7.95 8.08 -9.84
N ILE A 17 7.26 6.94 -9.92
CA ILE A 17 6.09 6.82 -10.78
C ILE A 17 4.99 7.78 -10.29
N ARG A 18 4.47 8.61 -11.19
CA ARG A 18 3.25 9.42 -10.98
C ARG A 18 2.02 8.52 -11.10
N TYR A 19 1.75 7.70 -10.09
CA TYR A 19 0.68 6.70 -10.12
C TYR A 19 -0.71 7.31 -10.36
N MET A 20 -1.01 8.50 -9.85
CA MET A 20 -2.28 9.18 -10.10
C MET A 20 -2.48 9.46 -11.59
N ASP A 21 -1.47 10.01 -12.26
CA ASP A 21 -1.55 10.31 -13.69
C ASP A 21 -1.47 9.06 -14.55
N ARG A 22 -0.59 8.11 -14.17
CA ARG A 22 -0.44 6.83 -14.85
C ARG A 22 -1.74 6.05 -14.86
N THR A 23 -2.39 5.88 -13.70
CA THR A 23 -3.65 5.16 -13.59
C THR A 23 -4.81 5.92 -14.25
N ARG A 24 -4.88 7.26 -14.10
CA ARG A 24 -5.86 8.08 -14.81
C ARG A 24 -5.78 7.88 -16.32
N ASN A 25 -4.59 8.05 -16.91
CA ASN A 25 -4.39 7.94 -18.35
C ASN A 25 -4.66 6.51 -18.84
N TYR A 26 -4.23 5.50 -18.07
CA TYR A 26 -4.47 4.10 -18.38
C TYR A 26 -5.96 3.79 -18.49
N TYR A 27 -6.74 4.10 -17.45
CA TYR A 27 -8.16 3.77 -17.44
C TYR A 27 -8.97 4.62 -18.42
N LEU A 28 -8.67 5.92 -18.58
CA LEU A 28 -9.29 6.75 -19.62
C LEU A 28 -9.03 6.18 -21.02
N GLY A 29 -7.79 5.78 -21.31
CA GLY A 29 -7.44 5.20 -22.61
C GLY A 29 -8.04 3.81 -22.84
N LEU A 30 -8.42 3.08 -21.78
CA LEU A 30 -9.21 1.84 -21.86
C LEU A 30 -10.73 2.08 -21.96
N GLY A 31 -11.18 3.34 -21.95
CA GLY A 31 -12.57 3.71 -22.16
C GLY A 31 -13.35 4.03 -20.90
N TYR A 32 -12.76 3.95 -19.70
CA TYR A 32 -13.41 4.45 -18.47
C TYR A 32 -13.68 5.95 -18.59
N GLU A 33 -14.87 6.40 -18.18
CA GLU A 33 -15.29 7.81 -18.35
C GLU A 33 -14.89 8.68 -17.17
N THR A 34 -15.03 8.15 -15.96
CA THR A 34 -14.80 8.90 -14.72
C THR A 34 -13.46 8.48 -14.10
N PRO A 35 -12.46 9.38 -14.04
CA PRO A 35 -11.26 9.15 -13.27
C PRO A 35 -11.56 8.91 -11.80
N TYR A 36 -10.73 8.11 -11.14
CA TYR A 36 -10.77 8.02 -9.68
C TYR A 36 -10.39 9.37 -9.06
N VAL A 37 -11.22 9.85 -8.13
CA VAL A 37 -10.97 11.07 -7.37
C VAL A 37 -10.24 10.69 -6.09
N TRP A 38 -8.98 11.08 -5.98
CA TRP A 38 -8.16 10.85 -4.79
C TRP A 38 -8.57 11.81 -3.66
N ALA A 39 -8.55 11.33 -2.42
CA ALA A 39 -8.81 12.19 -1.27
C ALA A 39 -7.65 13.17 -1.10
N HIS A 40 -7.97 14.42 -0.78
CA HIS A 40 -7.01 15.47 -0.55
C HIS A 40 -7.43 16.26 0.68
N TYR A 41 -6.47 16.59 1.54
CA TYR A 41 -6.73 17.35 2.75
C TYR A 41 -5.73 18.51 2.86
N ALA A 42 -6.23 19.68 3.25
CA ALA A 42 -5.39 20.84 3.59
C ALA A 42 -4.63 20.58 4.90
N ASP A 43 -5.34 20.12 5.94
CA ASP A 43 -4.78 19.83 7.26
C ASP A 43 -4.47 18.34 7.45
N VAL A 44 -3.46 18.03 8.27
CA VAL A 44 -3.05 16.66 8.57
C VAL A 44 -2.90 16.49 10.08
N PRO A 45 -3.64 15.56 10.72
CA PRO A 45 -3.47 15.30 12.14
C PRO A 45 -2.06 14.74 12.41
N PHE A 46 -1.49 15.09 13.55
CA PHE A 46 -0.18 14.62 13.97
C PHE A 46 -0.14 14.51 15.48
N THR A 47 0.00 13.29 15.96
CA THR A 47 0.19 12.96 17.36
C THR A 47 1.66 12.59 17.58
N PRO A 48 2.38 13.28 18.47
CA PRO A 48 3.73 12.90 18.86
C PRO A 48 3.73 11.62 19.70
N LEU A 49 4.87 10.92 19.75
CA LEU A 49 5.01 9.78 20.65
C LEU A 49 4.87 10.23 22.11
N ARG A 50 4.07 9.48 22.89
CA ARG A 50 3.87 9.74 24.33
C ARG A 50 4.91 9.04 25.21
N LYS A 51 5.54 7.99 24.69
CA LYS A 51 6.59 7.21 25.34
C LYS A 51 7.58 6.68 24.30
N PRO A 52 8.81 6.33 24.70
CA PRO A 52 9.80 5.76 23.80
C PRO A 52 9.31 4.46 23.14
N LEU A 53 9.81 4.14 21.95
CA LEU A 53 9.39 2.95 21.22
C LEU A 53 9.70 1.65 21.98
N ASN A 54 10.81 1.58 22.71
CA ASN A 54 11.16 0.42 23.55
C ASN A 54 10.20 0.19 24.75
N GLN A 55 9.23 1.08 24.97
CA GLN A 55 8.13 0.95 25.93
C GLN A 55 6.75 0.87 25.24
N SER A 56 6.72 0.81 23.91
CA SER A 56 5.51 0.88 23.08
C SER A 56 5.12 -0.45 22.47
N ILE A 57 3.82 -0.72 22.45
CA ILE A 57 3.17 -1.83 21.75
C ILE A 57 2.92 -1.38 20.31
N LEU A 58 3.54 -2.08 19.35
CA LEU A 58 3.41 -1.77 17.93
C LEU A 58 2.32 -2.63 17.27
N GLY A 59 1.34 -1.97 16.64
CA GLY A 59 0.37 -2.59 15.74
C GLY A 59 0.82 -2.59 14.28
N LEU A 60 0.50 -3.64 13.53
CA LEU A 60 0.70 -3.72 12.09
C LEU A 60 -0.65 -3.74 11.37
N VAL A 61 -0.82 -2.85 10.39
CA VAL A 61 -1.99 -2.87 9.50
C VAL A 61 -1.55 -3.17 8.09
N THR A 62 -2.06 -4.25 7.51
CA THR A 62 -1.80 -4.63 6.12
C THR A 62 -3.04 -4.46 5.27
N THR A 63 -2.83 -4.36 3.95
CA THR A 63 -3.90 -4.57 2.97
C THR A 63 -3.88 -5.97 2.37
N ALA A 64 -2.86 -6.79 2.68
CA ALA A 64 -2.73 -8.14 2.16
C ALA A 64 -3.91 -9.04 2.55
N VAL A 65 -4.24 -9.97 1.66
CA VAL A 65 -5.35 -10.92 1.81
C VAL A 65 -4.86 -12.22 2.46
N PRO A 66 -5.54 -12.75 3.47
CA PRO A 66 -5.33 -14.12 3.92
C PRO A 66 -5.59 -15.10 2.77
N PHE A 67 -4.69 -16.06 2.58
CA PHE A 67 -4.82 -17.06 1.54
C PHE A 67 -6.03 -17.96 1.78
N ASP A 68 -6.79 -18.21 0.72
CA ASP A 68 -7.93 -19.12 0.72
C ASP A 68 -7.88 -20.00 -0.51
N ALA A 69 -7.57 -21.29 -0.33
CA ALA A 69 -7.44 -22.26 -1.42
C ALA A 69 -8.75 -22.42 -2.24
N SER A 70 -9.92 -22.14 -1.65
CA SER A 70 -11.20 -22.23 -2.35
C SER A 70 -11.42 -21.10 -3.36
N LYS A 71 -10.64 -20.02 -3.26
CA LYS A 71 -10.75 -18.84 -4.11
C LYS A 71 -9.82 -18.87 -5.31
N GLY A 72 -9.13 -19.97 -5.58
CA GLY A 72 -8.24 -20.13 -6.73
C GLY A 72 -6.85 -19.50 -6.55
N PRO A 73 -6.06 -19.41 -7.65
CA PRO A 73 -4.66 -18.97 -7.58
C PRO A 73 -4.50 -17.54 -7.03
N GLN A 74 -3.59 -17.37 -6.07
CA GLN A 74 -3.29 -16.08 -5.40
C GLN A 74 -1.77 -15.81 -5.25
N GLY A 75 -0.94 -16.71 -5.77
CA GLY A 75 0.53 -16.64 -5.68
C GLY A 75 1.19 -16.05 -6.93
N PRO A 76 2.52 -16.26 -7.07
CA PRO A 76 3.28 -15.82 -8.25
C PRO A 76 2.69 -16.31 -9.56
N GLY A 77 2.59 -15.41 -10.55
CA GLY A 77 2.01 -15.72 -11.86
C GLY A 77 0.49 -15.84 -11.86
N ALA A 78 -0.19 -15.72 -10.71
CA ALA A 78 -1.64 -15.75 -10.67
C ALA A 78 -2.24 -14.51 -11.36
N PRO A 79 -3.28 -14.68 -12.20
CA PRO A 79 -4.02 -13.55 -12.75
C PRO A 79 -4.72 -12.76 -11.63
N TYR A 80 -5.17 -11.55 -11.95
CA TYR A 80 -6.01 -10.81 -11.01
C TYR A 80 -7.30 -11.58 -10.72
N ASN A 81 -7.61 -11.70 -9.42
CA ASN A 81 -8.78 -12.39 -8.92
C ASN A 81 -9.51 -11.53 -7.90
N ALA A 82 -10.71 -11.07 -8.25
CA ALA A 82 -11.53 -10.24 -7.36
C ALA A 82 -12.11 -11.03 -6.18
N GLY A 83 -12.30 -12.35 -6.31
CA GLY A 83 -12.89 -13.22 -5.29
C GLY A 83 -11.98 -13.40 -4.07
N ALA A 84 -10.66 -13.34 -4.28
CA ALA A 84 -9.63 -13.43 -3.22
C ALA A 84 -9.67 -12.26 -2.22
N LYS A 85 -10.34 -11.15 -2.54
CA LYS A 85 -10.43 -9.99 -1.65
C LYS A 85 -11.25 -10.29 -0.40
N PHE A 86 -11.01 -9.47 0.62
CA PHE A 86 -11.88 -9.32 1.78
C PHE A 86 -12.52 -7.92 1.75
N TYR A 87 -13.71 -7.80 2.34
CA TYR A 87 -14.53 -6.58 2.30
C TYR A 87 -14.80 -5.98 3.68
N GLU A 88 -14.44 -6.72 4.75
CA GLU A 88 -14.58 -6.31 6.13
C GLU A 88 -13.21 -6.35 6.83
N PRO A 89 -12.89 -5.43 7.74
CA PRO A 89 -11.64 -5.47 8.48
C PRO A 89 -11.46 -6.78 9.25
N TYR A 90 -10.29 -7.40 9.12
CA TYR A 90 -9.94 -8.61 9.87
C TYR A 90 -8.88 -8.33 10.93
N SER A 91 -8.78 -9.22 11.90
CA SER A 91 -7.65 -9.31 12.84
C SER A 91 -7.22 -10.77 12.95
N GLN A 92 -5.92 -11.02 12.94
CA GLN A 92 -5.36 -12.36 13.09
C GLN A 92 -4.22 -12.35 14.13
N PRO A 93 -4.03 -13.41 14.93
CA PRO A 93 -2.99 -13.45 15.95
C PRO A 93 -1.59 -13.27 15.35
N ILE A 94 -0.77 -12.43 15.97
CA ILE A 94 0.57 -12.07 15.45
C ILE A 94 1.57 -13.24 15.47
N HIS A 95 1.32 -14.24 16.33
CA HIS A 95 2.20 -15.39 16.54
C HIS A 95 1.94 -16.53 15.56
N GLN A 96 0.83 -16.52 14.82
CA GLN A 96 0.55 -17.52 13.81
C GLN A 96 1.27 -17.16 12.50
N ASP A 97 1.75 -18.18 11.79
CA ASP A 97 2.29 -18.01 10.44
C ASP A 97 1.13 -17.79 9.47
N ALA A 98 0.65 -16.55 9.43
CA ALA A 98 -0.43 -16.15 8.54
C ALA A 98 0.05 -16.16 7.09
N ASP A 99 -0.59 -16.98 6.28
CA ASP A 99 -0.39 -16.98 4.84
C ASP A 99 -1.08 -15.76 4.22
N LEU A 100 -0.31 -14.71 3.94
CA LEU A 100 -0.79 -13.47 3.33
C LEU A 100 -0.33 -13.35 1.87
N ARG A 101 -1.23 -12.86 1.02
CA ARG A 101 -1.01 -12.64 -0.42
C ARG A 101 -1.35 -11.21 -0.84
N ILE A 102 -0.86 -10.80 -2.00
CA ILE A 102 -1.16 -9.50 -2.61
C ILE A 102 -2.08 -9.65 -3.83
N ALA A 103 -3.26 -10.27 -3.65
CA ALA A 103 -4.22 -10.50 -4.74
C ALA A 103 -4.99 -9.23 -5.20
N HIS A 104 -4.40 -8.04 -5.09
CA HIS A 104 -5.05 -6.78 -5.48
C HIS A 104 -4.99 -6.53 -6.98
N VAL A 105 -5.97 -5.80 -7.52
CA VAL A 105 -6.00 -5.47 -8.95
C VAL A 105 -4.78 -4.66 -9.40
N GLY A 106 -4.34 -3.70 -8.58
CA GLY A 106 -3.38 -2.68 -8.99
C GLY A 106 -1.94 -2.91 -8.53
N ILE A 107 -1.56 -4.10 -8.05
CA ILE A 107 -0.13 -4.38 -7.83
C ILE A 107 0.62 -4.44 -9.16
N ASP A 108 1.93 -4.20 -9.15
CA ASP A 108 2.78 -4.37 -10.32
C ASP A 108 3.13 -5.86 -10.50
N ARG A 109 2.20 -6.64 -11.06
CA ARG A 109 2.40 -8.10 -11.24
C ARG A 109 3.62 -8.49 -12.06
N ARG A 110 4.17 -7.56 -12.85
CA ARG A 110 5.32 -7.84 -13.71
C ARG A 110 6.62 -7.77 -12.92
N ASN A 111 6.75 -6.78 -12.04
CA ASN A 111 8.00 -6.52 -11.32
C ASN A 111 7.93 -6.92 -9.84
N ALA A 112 6.76 -6.87 -9.22
CA ALA A 112 6.58 -7.24 -7.82
C ALA A 112 6.97 -8.71 -7.57
N ASN A 113 7.81 -8.96 -6.57
CA ASN A 113 8.04 -10.32 -6.11
C ASN A 113 6.83 -10.75 -5.26
N MET A 114 6.16 -11.83 -5.68
CA MET A 114 4.99 -12.40 -4.98
C MET A 114 5.32 -13.69 -4.20
N GLN A 115 6.60 -13.95 -3.94
CA GLN A 115 7.09 -15.14 -3.22
C GLN A 115 7.53 -14.80 -1.78
N ASP A 116 8.16 -13.64 -1.58
CA ASP A 116 8.67 -13.21 -0.29
C ASP A 116 7.70 -12.26 0.42
N VAL A 117 6.89 -12.84 1.33
CA VAL A 117 5.88 -12.12 2.11
C VAL A 117 6.42 -10.90 2.86
N ASN A 118 7.70 -10.91 3.23
CA ASN A 118 8.31 -9.81 3.97
C ASN A 118 8.42 -8.52 3.14
N CYS A 119 8.23 -8.59 1.82
CA CYS A 119 8.17 -7.42 0.96
C CYS A 119 6.86 -6.63 1.09
N TRP A 120 5.76 -7.26 1.54
CA TRP A 120 4.44 -6.61 1.72
C TRP A 120 3.85 -6.76 3.12
N PHE A 121 4.51 -7.52 3.99
CA PHE A 121 4.16 -7.66 5.39
C PHE A 121 5.43 -7.98 6.20
N PRO A 122 6.13 -6.96 6.74
CA PRO A 122 7.47 -7.10 7.32
C PRO A 122 7.45 -7.71 8.74
N LEU A 123 6.76 -8.84 8.93
CA LEU A 123 6.59 -9.48 10.23
C LEU A 123 7.93 -9.96 10.83
N ILE A 124 8.86 -10.45 10.00
CA ILE A 124 10.19 -10.88 10.48
C ILE A 124 10.95 -9.69 11.06
N ALA A 125 11.00 -8.56 10.34
CA ALA A 125 11.65 -7.34 10.84
C ALA A 125 10.97 -6.79 12.11
N ALA A 126 9.65 -6.89 12.19
CA ALA A 126 8.89 -6.49 13.37
C ALA A 126 9.22 -7.37 14.59
N LYS A 127 9.30 -8.70 14.42
CA LYS A 127 9.72 -9.64 15.47
C LYS A 127 11.17 -9.38 15.91
N GLU A 128 12.05 -9.04 14.97
CA GLU A 128 13.44 -8.68 15.28
C GLU A 128 13.56 -7.37 16.06
N ALA A 129 12.70 -6.39 15.77
CA ALA A 129 12.62 -5.16 16.56
C ALA A 129 12.21 -5.42 18.02
N VAL A 130 11.36 -6.42 18.28
CA VAL A 130 11.08 -6.87 19.65
C VAL A 130 12.32 -7.52 20.26
N ARG A 131 12.95 -8.47 19.55
CA ARG A 131 14.11 -9.23 20.05
C ARG A 131 15.29 -8.34 20.41
N SER A 132 15.50 -7.26 19.67
CA SER A 132 16.56 -6.27 19.90
C SER A 132 16.20 -5.22 20.96
N GLY A 133 14.99 -5.24 21.52
CA GLY A 133 14.51 -4.25 22.49
C GLY A 133 14.22 -2.88 21.86
N ARG A 134 14.13 -2.80 20.53
CA ARG A 134 13.81 -1.58 19.80
C ARG A 134 12.37 -1.13 20.02
N ILE A 135 11.46 -2.10 20.16
CA ILE A 135 10.08 -1.93 20.60
C ILE A 135 9.80 -2.86 21.79
N LEU A 136 8.80 -2.53 22.64
CA LEU A 136 8.46 -3.37 23.80
C LEU A 136 7.93 -4.74 23.37
N LYS A 137 6.88 -4.74 22.55
CA LYS A 137 6.27 -5.93 21.96
C LYS A 137 5.43 -5.54 20.73
N LEU A 138 5.00 -6.54 19.97
CA LEU A 138 3.93 -6.39 19.01
C LEU A 138 2.56 -6.51 19.71
N ALA A 139 1.54 -5.91 19.10
CA ALA A 139 0.15 -6.16 19.45
C ALA A 139 -0.18 -7.65 19.28
N ASP A 140 -1.13 -8.15 20.07
CA ASP A 140 -1.50 -9.58 20.06
C ASP A 140 -2.08 -9.99 18.69
N HIS A 141 -2.63 -9.03 17.93
CA HIS A 141 -3.09 -9.20 16.56
C HIS A 141 -2.42 -8.23 15.58
N PHE A 142 -2.37 -8.62 14.30
CA PHE A 142 -2.27 -7.68 13.20
C PHE A 142 -3.63 -7.50 12.53
N TYR A 143 -3.78 -6.41 11.77
CA TYR A 143 -5.07 -6.01 11.23
C TYR A 143 -5.07 -5.88 9.71
N GLY A 144 -6.16 -6.29 9.09
CA GLY A 144 -6.40 -6.14 7.66
C GLY A 144 -7.37 -5.02 7.36
N LEU A 145 -6.95 -4.02 6.59
CA LEU A 145 -7.83 -2.96 6.09
C LEU A 145 -8.32 -3.33 4.67
N PRO A 146 -9.63 -3.46 4.44
CA PRO A 146 -10.15 -3.75 3.11
C PRO A 146 -9.95 -2.53 2.21
N THR A 147 -9.85 -2.77 0.91
CA THR A 147 -9.59 -1.72 -0.08
C THR A 147 -10.82 -1.50 -0.93
N ASN A 148 -11.87 -1.07 -0.23
CA ASN A 148 -13.13 -0.65 -0.81
C ASN A 148 -12.90 0.74 -1.41
N ARG A 149 -13.23 0.96 -2.69
CA ARG A 149 -12.99 2.24 -3.39
C ARG A 149 -13.78 3.43 -2.81
N SER A 150 -14.55 3.21 -1.74
CA SER A 150 -15.35 4.19 -1.02
C SER A 150 -14.57 4.79 0.15
N GLN A 151 -14.10 6.02 -0.01
CA GLN A 151 -13.39 6.77 1.03
C GLN A 151 -14.28 6.97 2.27
N ARG A 152 -15.57 7.22 2.06
CA ARG A 152 -16.57 7.33 3.13
C ARG A 152 -16.66 6.05 3.94
N HIS A 153 -16.79 4.89 3.28
CA HIS A 153 -16.88 3.62 4.01
C HIS A 153 -15.60 3.32 4.80
N THR A 154 -14.44 3.63 4.22
CA THR A 154 -13.17 3.52 4.96
C THR A 154 -13.15 4.36 6.23
N LEU A 155 -13.67 5.59 6.18
CA LEU A 155 -13.68 6.50 7.33
C LEU A 155 -14.79 6.21 8.34
N ASP A 156 -15.99 5.88 7.88
CA ASP A 156 -17.19 5.77 8.72
C ASP A 156 -17.35 4.37 9.31
N VAL A 157 -16.74 3.34 8.70
CA VAL A 157 -16.91 1.93 9.09
C VAL A 157 -15.56 1.27 9.36
N ASP A 158 -14.69 1.19 8.35
CA ASP A 158 -13.47 0.37 8.46
C ASP A 158 -12.51 0.91 9.54
N ALA A 159 -12.24 2.22 9.54
CA ALA A 159 -11.30 2.84 10.46
C ALA A 159 -11.76 2.79 11.94
N PRO A 160 -13.03 3.08 12.29
CA PRO A 160 -13.54 2.86 13.64
C PRO A 160 -13.39 1.40 14.13
N LEU A 161 -13.64 0.41 13.26
CA LEU A 161 -13.49 -1.01 13.60
C LEU A 161 -12.02 -1.38 13.87
N ILE A 162 -11.09 -0.88 13.06
CA ILE A 162 -9.65 -1.07 13.28
C ILE A 162 -9.20 -0.40 14.58
N LEU A 163 -9.64 0.84 14.84
CA LEU A 163 -9.32 1.55 16.09
C LEU A 163 -9.81 0.78 17.31
N SER A 164 -11.05 0.28 17.29
CA SER A 164 -11.60 -0.53 18.39
C SER A 164 -10.73 -1.76 18.69
N LYS A 165 -10.27 -2.47 17.66
CA LYS A 165 -9.36 -3.62 17.79
C LYS A 165 -7.98 -3.21 18.35
N MET A 166 -7.43 -2.10 17.87
CA MET A 166 -6.16 -1.57 18.36
C MET A 166 -6.22 -1.15 19.83
N LEU A 167 -7.32 -0.52 20.26
CA LEU A 167 -7.53 -0.16 21.66
C LEU A 167 -7.63 -1.40 22.56
N ALA A 168 -8.31 -2.46 22.09
CA ALA A 168 -8.40 -3.73 22.80
C ALA A 168 -7.02 -4.39 22.99
N ASP A 169 -6.15 -4.32 21.98
CA ASP A 169 -4.78 -4.82 22.03
C ASP A 169 -3.78 -3.83 22.68
N GLN A 170 -4.26 -2.68 23.17
CA GLN A 170 -3.45 -1.62 23.79
C GLN A 170 -2.33 -1.09 22.88
N VAL A 171 -2.61 -0.97 21.58
CA VAL A 171 -1.66 -0.44 20.60
C VAL A 171 -1.30 1.01 20.92
N ASP A 172 0.00 1.28 21.01
CA ASP A 172 0.52 2.63 21.24
C ASP A 172 0.89 3.33 19.95
N VAL A 173 1.40 2.59 18.96
CA VAL A 173 1.85 3.09 17.66
C VAL A 173 1.53 2.10 16.55
N ALA A 174 1.36 2.55 15.31
CA ALA A 174 1.04 1.67 14.19
C ALA A 174 1.91 1.90 12.95
N ILE A 175 2.26 0.81 12.27
CA ILE A 175 2.83 0.81 10.91
C ILE A 175 1.77 0.30 9.93
N LEU A 176 1.58 1.04 8.83
CA LEU A 176 0.55 0.78 7.83
C LEU A 176 1.20 0.41 6.48
N ILE A 177 0.85 -0.76 5.93
CA ILE A 177 1.51 -1.34 4.76
C ILE A 177 0.52 -1.52 3.59
N PRO A 178 0.45 -0.54 2.65
CA PRO A 178 -0.34 -0.62 1.43
C PRO A 178 0.38 -1.34 0.26
N ASN A 179 -0.40 -2.09 -0.54
CA ASN A 179 0.16 -2.89 -1.65
C ASN A 179 -0.14 -2.37 -3.06
N CYS A 180 -1.20 -1.58 -3.23
CA CYS A 180 -1.74 -1.13 -4.52
C CYS A 180 -2.16 0.35 -4.47
N PRO A 181 -2.54 1.03 -5.58
CA PRO A 181 -2.86 2.46 -5.56
C PRO A 181 -4.00 2.80 -4.58
N ILE A 182 -5.11 2.05 -4.65
CA ILE A 182 -6.25 2.24 -3.73
C ILE A 182 -5.85 1.88 -2.29
N CYS A 183 -4.99 0.88 -2.11
CA CYS A 183 -4.46 0.50 -0.81
C CYS A 183 -3.72 1.67 -0.14
N HIS A 184 -2.91 2.42 -0.90
CA HIS A 184 -2.21 3.61 -0.40
C HIS A 184 -3.18 4.70 0.03
N GLN A 185 -4.26 4.92 -0.74
CA GLN A 185 -5.31 5.85 -0.34
C GLN A 185 -6.02 5.40 0.94
N SER A 186 -6.46 4.13 1.02
CA SER A 186 -7.17 3.60 2.20
C SER A 186 -6.29 3.65 3.45
N GLN A 187 -5.02 3.24 3.37
CA GLN A 187 -4.09 3.33 4.48
C GLN A 187 -3.76 4.78 4.86
N SER A 188 -3.74 5.71 3.89
CA SER A 188 -3.57 7.14 4.20
C SER A 188 -4.76 7.71 4.97
N LEU A 189 -5.99 7.31 4.62
CA LEU A 189 -7.19 7.68 5.37
C LEU A 189 -7.18 7.09 6.78
N LEU A 190 -6.80 5.81 6.92
CA LEU A 190 -6.67 5.17 8.23
C LEU A 190 -5.58 5.84 9.09
N ALA A 191 -4.41 6.13 8.53
CA ALA A 191 -3.32 6.80 9.24
C ALA A 191 -3.78 8.14 9.85
N ARG A 192 -4.47 8.96 9.04
CA ARG A 192 -5.05 10.22 9.53
C ARG A 192 -6.07 9.99 10.64
N PHE A 193 -6.96 9.02 10.46
CA PHE A 193 -7.99 8.69 11.45
C PHE A 193 -7.38 8.27 12.79
N LEU A 194 -6.40 7.36 12.75
CA LEU A 194 -5.70 6.87 13.95
C LEU A 194 -4.94 7.98 14.66
N GLU A 195 -4.30 8.89 13.93
CA GLU A 195 -3.59 10.02 14.55
C GLU A 195 -4.52 11.06 15.15
N ALA A 196 -5.69 11.28 14.57
CA ALA A 196 -6.72 12.10 15.20
C ALA A 196 -7.26 11.44 16.49
N ALA A 197 -7.25 10.10 16.55
CA ALA A 197 -7.59 9.31 17.74
C ALA A 197 -6.42 9.15 18.73
N GLY A 198 -5.23 9.68 18.42
CA GLY A 198 -4.09 9.69 19.33
C GLY A 198 -3.15 8.49 19.25
N ILE A 199 -3.22 7.66 18.19
CA ILE A 199 -2.27 6.57 17.91
C ILE A 199 -1.30 7.05 16.81
N PRO A 200 -0.03 7.36 17.11
CA PRO A 200 0.96 7.75 16.10
C PRO A 200 1.17 6.65 15.06
N THR A 201 1.32 7.08 13.81
CA THR A 201 1.36 6.20 12.64
C THR A 201 2.50 6.52 11.69
N VAL A 202 2.94 5.51 10.94
CA VAL A 202 3.77 5.68 9.74
C VAL A 202 3.26 4.76 8.62
N VAL A 203 3.12 5.32 7.42
CA VAL A 203 2.83 4.54 6.21
C VAL A 203 4.16 4.07 5.60
N MET A 204 4.30 2.77 5.34
CA MET A 204 5.43 2.20 4.57
C MET A 204 4.94 1.84 3.16
N GLY A 205 5.16 2.71 2.19
CA GLY A 205 4.50 2.61 0.88
C GLY A 205 5.39 2.98 -0.31
N ALA A 206 4.90 2.67 -1.51
CA ALA A 206 5.56 2.91 -2.78
C ALA A 206 4.84 3.94 -3.68
N ALA A 207 3.56 4.23 -3.47
CA ALA A 207 2.85 5.24 -4.24
C ALA A 207 3.03 6.64 -3.66
N LYS A 208 4.18 7.27 -3.93
CA LYS A 208 4.56 8.57 -3.34
C LYS A 208 3.49 9.64 -3.53
N ASP A 209 3.09 9.85 -4.78
CA ASP A 209 2.16 10.91 -5.15
C ASP A 209 0.78 10.73 -4.50
N ILE A 210 0.26 9.49 -4.41
CA ILE A 210 -1.02 9.20 -3.75
C ILE A 210 -0.97 9.53 -2.26
N VAL A 211 0.09 9.10 -1.56
CA VAL A 211 0.22 9.29 -0.11
C VAL A 211 0.44 10.75 0.24
N GLU A 212 1.34 11.44 -0.47
CA GLU A 212 1.61 12.86 -0.25
C GLU A 212 0.40 13.73 -0.60
N TYR A 213 -0.32 13.39 -1.69
CA TYR A 213 -1.54 14.09 -2.09
C TYR A 213 -2.65 13.92 -1.04
N CYS A 214 -2.85 12.74 -0.48
CA CYS A 214 -3.80 12.55 0.62
C CYS A 214 -3.40 13.33 1.88
N GLY A 215 -2.09 13.49 2.13
CA GLY A 215 -1.56 14.14 3.32
C GLY A 215 -1.63 13.22 4.53
N VAL A 216 -0.52 12.58 4.84
CA VAL A 216 -0.36 11.68 6.00
C VAL A 216 0.59 12.25 7.04
N PRO A 217 0.52 11.79 8.30
CA PRO A 217 1.38 12.30 9.36
C PRO A 217 2.85 12.00 9.08
N ARG A 218 3.15 10.74 8.73
CA ARG A 218 4.50 10.22 8.46
C ARG A 218 4.48 9.21 7.33
N PHE A 219 5.45 9.29 6.43
CA PHE A 219 5.55 8.41 5.28
C PHE A 219 6.99 7.96 5.02
N LEU A 220 7.22 6.65 5.06
CA LEU A 220 8.42 6.03 4.50
C LEU A 220 8.12 5.58 3.06
N PHE A 221 8.74 6.27 2.11
CA PHE A 221 8.61 6.01 0.68
C PHE A 221 9.70 5.07 0.18
N SER A 222 9.32 3.91 -0.35
CA SER A 222 10.21 3.01 -1.10
C SER A 222 9.89 3.12 -2.60
N ASP A 223 10.85 3.52 -3.43
CA ASP A 223 10.66 3.64 -4.89
C ASP A 223 10.73 2.27 -5.59
N PHE A 224 9.81 1.39 -5.21
CA PHE A 224 9.73 -0.03 -5.55
C PHE A 224 8.42 -0.33 -6.30
N PRO A 225 8.29 -1.50 -6.96
CA PRO A 225 7.03 -1.94 -7.53
C PRO A 225 5.91 -1.99 -6.47
N LEU A 226 4.70 -1.61 -6.88
CA LEU A 226 3.52 -1.74 -6.02
C LEU A 226 3.33 -3.21 -5.64
N GLY A 227 3.39 -3.49 -4.34
CA GLY A 227 3.35 -4.84 -3.80
C GLY A 227 4.61 -5.25 -3.04
N ASN A 228 5.68 -4.44 -3.07
CA ASN A 228 6.93 -4.77 -2.38
C ASN A 228 7.49 -3.61 -1.53
N ALA A 229 6.65 -2.67 -1.07
CA ALA A 229 7.10 -1.44 -0.42
C ALA A 229 7.95 -1.65 0.86
N ALA A 230 7.89 -2.81 1.50
CA ALA A 230 8.54 -3.03 2.79
C ALA A 230 10.03 -3.41 2.66
N ALA A 231 10.45 -4.12 1.61
CA ALA A 231 11.81 -4.63 1.49
C ALA A 231 12.17 -5.09 0.07
N LEU A 232 13.47 -5.30 -0.18
CA LEU A 232 13.94 -6.04 -1.36
C LEU A 232 13.71 -7.56 -1.15
N PRO A 233 13.38 -8.32 -2.21
CA PRO A 233 13.12 -9.74 -2.09
C PRO A 233 14.37 -10.52 -1.66
N ASN A 234 14.18 -11.49 -0.77
CA ASN A 234 15.24 -12.37 -0.27
C ASN A 234 16.44 -11.61 0.33
N ASN A 235 16.19 -10.42 0.89
CA ASN A 235 17.24 -9.56 1.43
C ASN A 235 16.91 -9.14 2.88
N PRO A 236 17.31 -9.94 3.88
CA PRO A 236 17.06 -9.65 5.30
C PRO A 236 17.64 -8.31 5.77
N ALA A 237 18.77 -7.87 5.21
CA ALA A 237 19.36 -6.56 5.54
C ALA A 237 18.45 -5.40 5.10
N SER A 238 17.80 -5.53 3.93
CA SER A 238 16.82 -4.55 3.46
C SER A 238 15.56 -4.54 4.32
N GLN A 239 15.09 -5.70 4.78
CA GLN A 239 13.94 -5.83 5.68
C GLN A 239 14.22 -5.10 7.00
N ALA A 240 15.38 -5.37 7.62
CA ALA A 240 15.76 -4.74 8.88
C ALA A 240 15.99 -3.23 8.74
N SER A 241 16.77 -2.80 7.74
CA SER A 241 17.12 -1.38 7.58
C SER A 241 15.91 -0.52 7.21
N ASN A 242 15.01 -1.00 6.35
CA ASN A 242 13.83 -0.24 5.96
C ASN A 242 12.79 -0.18 7.09
N PHE A 243 12.61 -1.26 7.85
CA PHE A 243 11.75 -1.24 9.02
C PHE A 243 12.28 -0.31 10.12
N GLU A 244 13.60 -0.32 10.37
CA GLU A 244 14.24 0.63 11.30
C GLU A 244 14.05 2.10 10.85
N LEU A 245 14.10 2.39 9.55
CA LEU A 245 13.79 3.74 9.05
C LEU A 245 12.34 4.15 9.38
N ALA A 246 11.38 3.23 9.33
CA ALA A 246 9.99 3.50 9.72
C ALA A 246 9.89 3.81 11.23
N LEU A 247 10.60 3.07 12.07
CA LEU A 247 10.66 3.30 13.52
C LEU A 247 11.32 4.65 13.85
N ARG A 248 12.43 5.00 13.19
CA ARG A 248 13.05 6.32 13.34
C ARG A 248 12.13 7.44 12.90
N LEU A 249 11.35 7.22 11.84
CA LEU A 249 10.41 8.22 11.38
C LEU A 249 9.27 8.44 12.39
N LEU A 250 8.78 7.38 13.06
CA LEU A 250 7.84 7.52 14.18
C LEU A 250 8.39 8.43 15.28
N GLU A 251 9.66 8.29 15.63
CA GLU A 251 10.32 9.05 16.70
C GLU A 251 10.69 10.49 16.31
N CYS A 252 11.20 10.67 15.09
CA CYS A 252 11.93 11.89 14.73
C CYS A 252 11.20 12.80 13.75
N ALA A 253 10.02 12.42 13.23
CA ALA A 253 9.26 13.30 12.34
C ALA A 253 8.99 14.66 13.03
N PRO A 254 9.45 15.78 12.46
CA PRO A 254 9.29 17.08 13.10
C PRO A 254 7.86 17.62 13.04
N ALA A 255 7.07 17.18 12.05
CA ALA A 255 5.69 17.59 11.85
C ALA A 255 4.93 16.59 10.96
N ALA A 256 3.62 16.82 10.82
CA ALA A 256 2.80 16.16 9.80
C ALA A 256 3.39 16.35 8.40
N ARG A 257 3.09 15.44 7.47
CA ARG A 257 3.63 15.43 6.08
C ARG A 257 5.14 15.19 5.99
N THR A 258 5.75 14.59 7.01
CA THR A 258 7.15 14.18 6.90
C THR A 258 7.25 12.94 6.01
N THR A 259 7.85 13.09 4.83
CA THR A 259 8.24 11.97 3.96
C THR A 259 9.74 11.72 4.08
N VAL A 260 10.13 10.47 4.34
CA VAL A 260 11.50 9.99 4.18
C VAL A 260 11.54 9.00 3.02
N GLN A 261 12.48 9.19 2.11
CA GLN A 261 12.71 8.22 1.03
C GLN A 261 13.71 7.16 1.51
N SER A 262 13.36 5.89 1.35
CA SER A 262 14.26 4.76 1.56
C SER A 262 15.46 4.87 0.60
N PRO A 263 16.69 4.64 1.08
CA PRO A 263 17.87 4.65 0.23
C PRO A 263 18.01 3.37 -0.61
N LEU A 264 17.15 2.38 -0.39
CA LEU A 264 17.20 1.12 -1.12
C LEU A 264 16.76 1.35 -2.58
N ILE A 265 17.46 0.68 -3.50
CA ILE A 265 17.20 0.78 -4.94
C ILE A 265 16.65 -0.56 -5.41
N TRP A 266 15.48 -0.55 -6.06
CA TRP A 266 14.85 -1.78 -6.59
C TRP A 266 15.69 -2.44 -7.67
N SER A 267 16.18 -1.63 -8.61
CA SER A 267 16.94 -2.04 -9.78
C SER A 267 17.81 -0.87 -10.24
N SER A 268 19.01 -1.14 -10.73
CA SER A 268 19.87 -0.15 -11.37
C SER A 268 19.28 0.37 -12.68
N ASP A 269 18.49 -0.45 -13.37
CA ASP A 269 17.70 -0.04 -14.52
C ASP A 269 16.30 0.38 -14.08
N ALA A 270 15.99 1.67 -14.22
CA ALA A 270 14.68 2.23 -13.89
C ALA A 270 13.58 1.95 -14.94
N ALA A 271 13.88 1.25 -16.05
CA ALA A 271 12.92 0.96 -17.10
C ALA A 271 11.69 0.16 -16.63
N TRP A 272 11.82 -0.61 -15.54
CA TRP A 272 10.70 -1.34 -14.91
C TRP A 272 9.51 -0.41 -14.58
N LYS A 273 9.79 0.85 -14.23
CA LYS A 273 8.77 1.86 -13.92
C LYS A 273 7.84 2.16 -15.10
N LEU A 274 8.30 1.91 -16.32
CA LEU A 274 7.51 2.11 -17.53
C LEU A 274 6.51 0.99 -17.76
N ASP A 275 6.62 -0.14 -17.08
CA ASP A 275 5.73 -1.29 -17.30
C ASP A 275 4.38 -1.13 -16.62
N TYR A 276 4.32 -0.39 -15.52
CA TYR A 276 3.11 -0.23 -14.74
C TYR A 276 2.06 0.61 -15.47
N SER A 277 0.91 0.01 -15.81
CA SER A 277 -0.27 0.68 -16.39
C SER A 277 0.07 1.70 -17.47
N ASN A 278 0.96 1.34 -18.40
CA ASN A 278 1.45 2.24 -19.43
C ASN A 278 0.92 1.85 -20.81
N LEU A 279 -0.09 2.57 -21.30
CA LEU A 279 -0.67 2.32 -22.63
C LEU A 279 0.36 2.41 -23.75
N ALA A 280 1.37 3.29 -23.63
CA ALA A 280 2.42 3.44 -24.66
C ALA A 280 3.33 2.21 -24.79
N LYS A 281 3.24 1.25 -23.85
CA LYS A 281 3.98 -0.02 -23.89
C LYS A 281 3.13 -1.19 -24.42
N LEU A 282 1.85 -0.97 -24.70
CA LEU A 282 0.93 -1.99 -25.21
C LEU A 282 0.78 -1.85 -26.73
N SER A 283 0.66 -2.98 -27.44
CA SER A 283 0.28 -2.98 -28.85
C SER A 283 -1.17 -2.51 -29.04
N SER A 284 -1.51 -2.11 -30.26
CA SER A 284 -2.89 -1.77 -30.63
C SER A 284 -3.87 -2.92 -30.40
N GLU A 285 -3.43 -4.16 -30.60
CA GLU A 285 -4.22 -5.38 -30.38
C GLU A 285 -4.51 -5.60 -28.89
N GLU A 286 -3.50 -5.43 -28.04
CA GLU A 286 -3.65 -5.54 -26.59
C GLU A 286 -4.58 -4.44 -26.04
N VAL A 287 -4.45 -3.21 -26.51
CA VAL A 287 -5.35 -2.11 -26.13
C VAL A 287 -6.78 -2.40 -26.58
N ALA A 288 -6.98 -2.89 -27.80
CA ALA A 288 -8.32 -3.26 -28.29
C ALA A 288 -8.95 -4.37 -27.45
N ARG A 289 -8.18 -5.41 -27.09
CA ARG A 289 -8.64 -6.49 -26.22
C ARG A 289 -9.06 -5.96 -24.84
N LEU A 290 -8.22 -5.13 -24.21
CA LEU A 290 -8.51 -4.58 -22.88
C LEU A 290 -9.74 -3.65 -22.90
N ARG A 291 -9.93 -2.86 -23.97
CA ARG A 291 -11.14 -2.04 -24.14
C ARG A 291 -12.40 -2.89 -24.23
N LYS A 292 -12.35 -3.99 -24.98
CA LYS A 292 -13.47 -4.94 -25.08
C LYS A 292 -13.80 -5.56 -23.73
N GLU A 293 -12.79 -5.94 -22.94
CA GLU A 293 -13.00 -6.45 -21.58
C GLU A 293 -13.69 -5.42 -20.66
N VAL A 294 -13.31 -4.14 -20.77
CA VAL A 294 -13.96 -3.04 -20.03
C VAL A 294 -15.41 -2.85 -20.46
N GLU A 295 -15.70 -2.92 -21.77
CA GLU A 295 -17.05 -2.83 -22.32
C GLU A 295 -17.94 -3.98 -21.79
N THR A 296 -17.47 -5.22 -21.88
CA THR A 296 -18.20 -6.39 -21.35
C THR A 296 -18.44 -6.27 -19.84
N ALA A 297 -17.45 -5.78 -19.08
CA ALA A 297 -17.62 -5.57 -17.65
C ALA A 297 -18.66 -4.48 -17.32
N ARG A 298 -18.75 -3.43 -18.15
CA ARG A 298 -19.77 -2.37 -18.03
C ARG A 298 -21.18 -2.88 -18.33
N GLU A 299 -21.33 -3.66 -19.40
CA GLU A 299 -22.60 -4.30 -19.76
C GLU A 299 -23.09 -5.20 -18.64
N THR A 300 -22.20 -6.07 -18.13
CA THR A 300 -22.49 -6.97 -17.00
C THR A 300 -22.92 -6.18 -15.75
N ALA A 301 -22.21 -5.10 -15.41
CA ALA A 301 -22.55 -4.27 -14.26
C ALA A 301 -23.90 -3.54 -14.44
N ARG A 302 -24.20 -3.07 -15.66
CA ARG A 302 -25.49 -2.45 -15.99
C ARG A 302 -26.63 -3.43 -15.86
N GLU A 303 -26.47 -4.65 -16.37
CA GLU A 303 -27.47 -5.72 -16.25
C GLU A 303 -27.73 -6.11 -14.79
N LEU A 304 -26.67 -6.27 -13.99
CA LEU A 304 -26.79 -6.56 -12.56
C LEU A 304 -27.55 -5.44 -11.83
N ARG A 305 -27.28 -4.17 -12.16
CA ARG A 305 -28.00 -3.01 -11.60
C ARG A 305 -29.47 -3.00 -12.00
N LEU A 306 -29.80 -3.28 -13.26
CA LEU A 306 -31.18 -3.38 -13.72
C LEU A 306 -31.96 -4.49 -13.00
N LYS A 307 -31.31 -5.63 -12.74
CA LYS A 307 -31.91 -6.77 -12.03
C LYS A 307 -32.09 -6.54 -10.52
N SER A 308 -31.24 -5.71 -9.91
CA SER A 308 -31.23 -5.51 -8.45
C SER A 308 -32.03 -4.30 -7.97
N VAL A 309 -32.25 -3.29 -8.83
CA VAL A 309 -32.92 -2.04 -8.43
C VAL A 309 -34.34 -1.92 -9.00
N GLY A 310 -34.76 -2.76 -9.96
CA GLY A 310 -36.14 -2.81 -10.47
C GLY A 310 -36.67 -1.45 -10.93
N THR A 311 -36.42 -1.10 -12.20
CA THR A 311 -36.89 0.10 -12.94
C THR A 311 -37.22 1.36 -12.14
#